data_AF-A0A8J2HHM0-F1
#
_entry.id   AF-A0A8J2HHM0-F1
#
_cell.length_a   1.000
_cell.length_b   1.000
_cell.length_c   1.000
_cell.angle_alpha   90.00
_cell.angle_beta   90.00
_cell.angle_gamma   90.00
#
_symmetry.space_group_name_H-M   'P 1'
#
loop_
_entity.id
_entity.type
_entity.pdbx_description
1 polymer ?
#
loop_
_entity_poly.entity_id
_entity_poly.type
_entity_poly.pdbx_seq_one_letter_code
_entity_poly.pdbx_strand_id
1 'polypeptide(L)'
;MNASKTKAVIFGSRHRVGSDACVSAEKIVVDDCIIPYVESVEYLGVIIDNVLAWEDQLFGRRLEFLDVALRRGDIRQDYLRLSRANSNMYDRSFLVHGIRIWNSLPADLTSLDNLNLFKNACFAYFLENDN
;
A
#
# COMPACT_ATOMS: atom_id res chain seq x y z
N MET A 1 -6.55 -8.01 17.97
CA MET A 1 -7.05 -7.21 16.83
C MET A 1 -8.18 -6.33 17.35
N ASN A 2 -8.34 -5.08 16.90
CA ASN A 2 -9.45 -4.24 17.38
C ASN A 2 -10.65 -4.41 16.45
N ALA A 3 -11.57 -5.33 16.79
CA ALA A 3 -12.70 -5.72 15.95
C ALA A 3 -13.56 -4.51 15.52
N SER A 4 -13.78 -3.53 16.41
CA SER A 4 -14.55 -2.32 16.11
C SER A 4 -13.94 -1.39 15.05
N LYS A 5 -12.62 -1.49 14.83
CA LYS A 5 -11.89 -0.71 13.81
C LYS A 5 -11.58 -1.54 12.56
N THR A 6 -11.83 -2.85 12.59
CA THR A 6 -11.55 -3.75 11.48
C THR A 6 -12.64 -3.63 10.42
N LYS A 7 -12.24 -3.61 9.16
CA LYS A 7 -13.10 -3.68 7.97
C LYS A 7 -12.59 -4.80 7.07
N ALA A 8 -13.47 -5.44 6.32
CA ALA A 8 -13.13 -6.48 5.37
C ALA A 8 -13.31 -5.99 3.94
N VAL A 9 -12.45 -6.44 3.03
CA VAL A 9 -12.59 -6.22 1.58
C VAL A 9 -12.54 -7.56 0.88
N ILE A 10 -13.47 -7.78 -0.05
CA ILE A 10 -13.44 -8.92 -0.97
C ILE A 10 -12.80 -8.44 -2.25
N PHE A 11 -11.79 -9.16 -2.75
CA PHE A 11 -11.11 -8.82 -4.00
C PHE A 11 -11.58 -9.71 -5.15
N GLY A 12 -11.71 -9.13 -6.34
CA GLY A 12 -11.97 -9.89 -7.56
C GLY A 12 -12.42 -9.01 -8.73
N SER A 13 -12.64 -9.62 -9.89
CA SER A 13 -13.00 -8.86 -11.09
C SER A 13 -14.32 -8.11 -10.94
N ARG A 14 -14.49 -7.01 -11.68
CA ARG A 14 -15.72 -6.18 -11.66
C ARG A 14 -17.00 -6.99 -11.88
N HIS A 15 -16.92 -8.07 -12.67
CA HIS A 15 -18.04 -8.98 -12.94
C HIS A 15 -18.40 -9.90 -11.77
N ARG A 16 -17.49 -10.08 -10.81
CA ARG A 16 -17.64 -11.02 -9.68
C ARG A 16 -17.77 -10.31 -8.34
N VAL A 17 -17.31 -9.07 -8.23
CA VAL A 17 -17.23 -8.30 -6.97
C VAL A 17 -18.02 -6.99 -7.05
N GLY A 18 -19.04 -6.96 -7.90
CA GLY A 18 -20.06 -5.90 -7.86
C GLY A 18 -20.83 -5.91 -6.54
N SER A 19 -21.81 -5.00 -6.41
CA SER A 19 -22.69 -4.82 -5.25
C SER A 19 -23.21 -6.12 -4.63
N ASP A 20 -23.41 -7.16 -5.45
CA ASP A 20 -24.03 -8.42 -5.06
C ASP A 20 -23.07 -9.36 -4.32
N ALA A 21 -21.74 -9.18 -4.46
CA ALA A 21 -20.76 -10.04 -3.82
C ALA A 21 -20.72 -9.87 -2.30
N CYS A 22 -20.85 -8.63 -1.82
CA CYS A 22 -20.95 -8.34 -0.38
C CYS A 22 -22.29 -8.80 0.22
N VAL A 23 -23.35 -8.85 -0.59
CA VAL A 23 -24.69 -9.29 -0.15
C VAL A 23 -24.75 -10.82 0.00
N SER A 24 -24.02 -11.53 -0.85
CA SER A 24 -23.96 -13.01 -0.87
C SER A 24 -22.89 -13.59 0.06
N ALA A 25 -21.91 -12.79 0.48
CA ALA A 25 -20.81 -13.24 1.34
C ALA A 25 -21.27 -13.59 2.75
N GLU A 26 -20.70 -14.64 3.33
CA GLU A 26 -20.89 -15.01 4.73
C GLU A 26 -20.40 -13.89 5.65
N LYS A 27 -21.14 -13.63 6.72
CA LYS A 27 -20.77 -12.59 7.69
C LYS A 27 -19.53 -13.02 8.47
N ILE A 28 -18.49 -12.18 8.44
CA ILE A 28 -17.30 -12.35 9.28
C ILE A 28 -17.60 -11.83 10.69
N VAL A 29 -17.42 -12.68 11.69
CA VAL A 29 -17.59 -12.32 13.11
C VAL A 29 -16.25 -12.44 13.82
N VAL A 30 -15.85 -11.38 14.53
CA VAL A 30 -14.63 -11.33 15.36
C VAL A 30 -15.02 -10.70 16.69
N ASP A 31 -14.71 -11.37 17.81
CA ASP A 31 -15.00 -10.87 19.16
C ASP A 31 -16.46 -10.38 19.31
N ASP A 32 -17.41 -11.21 18.86
CA ASP A 32 -18.86 -10.93 18.79
C ASP A 32 -19.27 -9.70 17.95
N CYS A 33 -18.34 -9.08 17.25
CA CYS A 33 -18.58 -7.97 16.32
C CYS A 33 -18.65 -8.48 14.88
N ILE A 34 -19.72 -8.12 14.17
CA ILE A 34 -19.83 -8.36 12.72
C ILE A 34 -18.93 -7.34 12.01
N ILE A 35 -17.97 -7.83 11.24
CA ILE A 35 -17.04 -7.00 10.49
C ILE A 35 -17.73 -6.50 9.22
N PRO A 36 -17.80 -5.17 8.98
CA PRO A 36 -18.40 -4.63 7.78
C PRO A 36 -17.51 -4.87 6.56
N TYR A 37 -18.13 -5.22 5.45
CA TYR A 37 -17.49 -5.21 4.15
C TYR A 37 -17.44 -3.80 3.57
N VAL A 38 -16.32 -3.46 2.93
CA VAL A 38 -16.13 -2.20 2.22
C VAL A 38 -15.56 -2.45 0.83
N GLU A 39 -15.81 -1.50 -0.07
CA GLU A 39 -15.36 -1.58 -1.46
C GLU A 39 -13.91 -1.10 -1.63
N SER A 40 -13.37 -0.34 -0.68
CA SER A 40 -11.97 0.05 -0.68
C SER A 40 -11.44 0.27 0.72
N VAL A 41 -10.12 0.14 0.85
CA VAL A 41 -9.39 0.42 2.09
C VAL A 41 -8.20 1.31 1.80
N GLU A 42 -7.94 2.21 2.73
CA GLU A 42 -6.68 2.93 2.76
C GLU A 42 -5.64 2.09 3.50
N TYR A 43 -4.51 1.86 2.83
CA TYR A 43 -3.35 1.20 3.39
C TYR A 43 -2.13 2.08 3.18
N LEU A 44 -1.72 2.78 4.25
CA LEU A 44 -0.54 3.65 4.27
C LEU A 44 -0.55 4.71 3.15
N GLY A 45 -1.69 5.37 2.94
CA GLY A 45 -1.88 6.40 1.90
C GLY A 45 -2.24 5.86 0.51
N VAL A 46 -2.27 4.53 0.33
CA VAL A 46 -2.71 3.88 -0.90
C VAL A 46 -4.15 3.40 -0.73
N ILE A 47 -5.04 3.80 -1.63
CA ILE A 47 -6.39 3.26 -1.73
C ILE A 47 -6.33 1.98 -2.56
N ILE A 48 -6.77 0.88 -1.95
CA ILE A 48 -6.91 -0.41 -2.60
C ILE A 48 -8.40 -0.71 -2.69
N ASP A 49 -8.95 -0.75 -3.89
CA ASP A 49 -10.35 -1.08 -4.14
C ASP A 49 -10.56 -2.59 -4.36
N ASN A 50 -11.81 -3.02 -4.24
CA ASN A 50 -12.26 -4.40 -4.36
C ASN A 50 -12.05 -4.99 -5.76
N VAL A 51 -11.95 -4.14 -6.78
CA VAL A 51 -11.71 -4.52 -8.18
C VAL A 51 -10.23 -4.45 -8.56
N LEU A 52 -9.38 -3.91 -7.69
CA LEU A 52 -7.99 -3.55 -8.01
C LEU A 52 -7.91 -2.65 -9.25
N ALA A 53 -8.87 -1.73 -9.40
CA ALA A 53 -8.82 -0.71 -10.43
C ALA A 53 -7.73 0.30 -10.07
N TRP A 54 -6.87 0.59 -11.05
CA TRP A 54 -5.72 1.48 -10.87
C TRP A 54 -6.09 2.96 -11.01
N GLU A 55 -7.36 3.30 -10.85
CA GLU A 55 -7.92 4.60 -11.23
C GLU A 55 -7.74 5.65 -10.13
N ASP A 56 -7.92 5.28 -8.85
CA ASP A 56 -7.94 6.21 -7.71
C ASP A 56 -7.13 5.70 -6.50
N GLN A 57 -5.84 5.43 -6.69
CA GLN A 57 -5.02 4.73 -5.69
C GLN A 57 -4.40 5.60 -4.59
N LEU A 58 -4.58 6.91 -4.56
CA LEU A 58 -3.98 7.75 -3.52
C LEU A 58 -5.01 8.55 -2.74
N PHE A 59 -4.88 8.51 -1.42
CA PHE A 59 -5.62 9.41 -0.54
C PHE A 59 -5.02 10.81 -0.61
N GLY A 60 -5.74 11.73 -1.26
CA GLY A 60 -5.35 13.14 -1.38
C GLY A 60 -4.50 13.44 -2.62
N ARG A 61 -5.18 13.98 -3.65
CA ARG A 61 -4.64 14.65 -4.85
C ARG A 61 -3.83 13.77 -5.83
N ARG A 62 -4.47 13.59 -7.00
CA ARG A 62 -3.91 13.44 -8.36
C ARG A 62 -2.38 13.27 -8.42
N LEU A 63 -1.92 12.02 -8.54
CA LEU A 63 -0.63 11.73 -9.18
C LEU A 63 -0.74 12.13 -10.65
N GLU A 64 -0.08 13.21 -11.03
CA GLU A 64 0.31 13.36 -12.43
C GLU A 64 1.45 12.38 -12.66
N PHE A 65 1.27 11.43 -13.59
CA PHE A 65 2.38 10.60 -14.05
C PHE A 65 3.48 11.55 -14.51
N LEU A 66 4.67 11.44 -13.91
CA LEU A 66 5.80 12.25 -14.31
C LEU A 66 6.15 11.87 -15.75
N ASP A 67 5.75 12.70 -16.70
CA ASP A 67 6.16 12.53 -18.08
C ASP A 67 7.69 12.47 -18.10
N VAL A 68 8.25 11.58 -18.95
CA VAL A 68 9.67 11.21 -18.95
C VAL A 68 10.59 12.44 -19.11
N ALA A 69 10.04 13.56 -19.56
CA ALA A 69 10.68 14.86 -19.74
C ALA A 69 11.13 15.59 -18.43
N LEU A 70 10.58 15.29 -17.25
CA LEU A 70 10.92 16.03 -16.01
C LEU A 70 12.11 15.47 -15.21
N ARG A 71 12.88 14.54 -15.79
CA ARG A 71 13.99 13.82 -15.12
C ARG A 71 15.20 14.68 -14.74
N ARG A 72 15.23 15.96 -15.07
CA ARG A 72 16.31 16.87 -14.67
C ARG A 72 15.80 17.92 -13.68
N GLY A 73 16.03 17.65 -12.41
CA GLY A 73 15.96 18.66 -11.35
C GLY A 73 14.70 18.67 -10.50
N ASP A 74 13.74 17.75 -10.71
CA ASP A 74 12.60 17.65 -9.79
C ASP A 74 12.99 16.86 -8.52
N ILE A 75 12.89 17.55 -7.37
CA ILE A 75 13.29 17.11 -6.03
C ILE A 75 12.07 16.53 -5.27
N ARG A 76 10.87 16.54 -5.87
CA ARG A 76 9.66 16.07 -5.20
C ARG A 76 9.68 14.54 -5.04
N GLN A 77 9.53 14.08 -3.80
CA GLN A 77 9.57 12.68 -3.39
C GLN A 77 8.18 12.02 -3.34
N ASP A 78 7.13 12.75 -3.72
CA ASP A 78 5.73 12.33 -3.52
C ASP A 78 5.18 11.50 -4.68
N TYR A 79 6.04 11.06 -5.60
CA TYR A 79 5.63 10.30 -6.78
C TYR A 79 5.88 8.79 -6.61
N LEU A 80 4.86 8.00 -6.93
CA LEU A 80 4.99 6.56 -7.05
C LEU A 80 5.88 6.24 -8.27
N ARG A 81 7.09 5.71 -8.04
CA ARG A 81 7.98 5.31 -9.14
C ARG A 81 7.48 4.01 -9.75
N LEU A 82 6.96 4.08 -10.97
CA LEU A 82 6.61 2.90 -11.74
C LEU A 82 7.88 2.21 -12.24
N SER A 83 7.92 0.88 -12.12
CA SER A 83 9.01 0.08 -12.66
C SER A 83 8.99 0.17 -14.18
N ARG A 84 10.11 0.52 -14.80
CA ARG A 84 10.27 0.34 -16.25
C ARG A 84 10.43 -1.16 -16.51
N ALA A 85 9.33 -1.85 -16.77
CA ALA A 85 9.41 -3.21 -17.27
C ALA A 85 9.54 -3.22 -18.78
N ASN A 86 10.50 -4.01 -19.25
CA ASN A 86 10.72 -4.25 -20.68
C ASN A 86 9.73 -5.31 -21.25
N SER A 87 8.82 -5.82 -20.42
CA SER A 87 7.74 -6.72 -20.81
C SER A 87 6.41 -6.21 -20.24
N ASN A 88 5.30 -6.48 -20.94
CA ASN A 88 3.94 -6.09 -20.54
C ASN A 88 3.50 -6.65 -19.16
N MET A 89 4.31 -7.50 -18.54
CA MET A 89 4.03 -8.17 -17.27
C MET A 89 3.93 -7.21 -16.08
N TYR A 90 4.60 -6.06 -16.12
CA TYR A 90 4.57 -5.08 -15.02
C TYR A 90 4.14 -3.67 -15.45
N ASP A 91 3.55 -3.53 -16.65
CA ASP A 91 3.14 -2.24 -17.23
C ASP A 91 2.07 -1.52 -16.37
N ARG A 92 1.35 -2.28 -15.52
CA ARG A 92 0.39 -1.76 -14.53
C ARG A 92 0.74 -2.15 -13.09
N SER A 93 2.01 -2.43 -12.82
CA SER A 93 2.46 -2.83 -11.50
C SER A 93 3.27 -1.71 -10.85
N PHE A 94 3.06 -1.52 -9.55
CA PHE A 94 3.90 -0.65 -8.72
C PHE A 94 4.74 -1.51 -7.78
N LEU A 95 5.95 -1.04 -7.51
CA LEU A 95 6.85 -1.73 -6.59
C LEU A 95 6.65 -1.19 -5.18
N VAL A 96 6.15 -2.05 -4.30
CA VAL A 96 6.01 -1.75 -2.88
C VAL A 96 7.28 -2.20 -2.16
N HIS A 97 8.35 -1.42 -2.30
CA HIS A 97 9.58 -1.67 -1.55
C HIS A 97 9.44 -1.24 -0.09
N GLY A 98 8.74 -0.13 0.19
CA GLY A 98 8.63 0.43 1.54
C GLY A 98 8.07 -0.54 2.58
N ILE A 99 6.95 -1.21 2.29
CA ILE A 99 6.32 -2.16 3.23
C ILE A 99 7.17 -3.42 3.41
N ARG A 100 7.80 -3.92 2.34
CA ARG A 100 8.72 -5.07 2.44
C ARG A 100 9.92 -4.74 3.30
N ILE A 101 10.51 -3.55 3.09
CA ILE A 101 11.63 -3.05 3.88
C ILE A 101 11.20 -2.88 5.34
N TRP A 102 10.07 -2.23 5.60
CA TRP A 102 9.53 -2.05 6.95
C TRP A 102 9.36 -3.37 7.69
N ASN A 103 8.78 -4.38 7.04
CA ASN A 103 8.59 -5.70 7.63
C ASN A 103 9.89 -6.50 7.79
N SER A 104 10.95 -6.17 7.07
CA SER A 104 12.27 -6.78 7.25
C SER A 104 13.09 -6.12 8.37
N LEU A 105 12.69 -4.94 8.86
CA LEU A 105 13.42 -4.25 9.92
C LEU A 105 13.20 -4.94 11.29
N PRO A 106 14.24 -5.04 12.13
CA PRO A 106 14.11 -5.42 13.53
C PRO A 106 13.09 -4.55 14.29
N ALA A 107 12.38 -5.17 15.25
CA ALA A 107 11.44 -4.48 16.13
C ALA A 107 12.10 -3.32 16.90
N ASP A 108 13.38 -3.46 17.24
CA ASP A 108 14.17 -2.44 17.93
C ASP A 108 14.35 -1.16 17.12
N LEU A 109 14.36 -1.27 15.77
CA LEU A 109 14.41 -0.11 14.89
C LEU A 109 13.03 0.50 14.68
N THR A 110 12.01 -0.33 14.46
CA THR A 110 10.64 0.15 14.16
C THR A 110 9.93 0.76 15.36
N SER A 111 10.40 0.49 16.58
CA SER A 111 9.85 1.03 17.83
C SER A 111 10.47 2.37 18.27
N LEU A 112 11.42 2.94 17.52
CA LEU A 112 12.09 4.19 17.89
C LEU A 112 11.17 5.41 17.79
N ASP A 113 11.04 6.14 18.90
CA ASP A 113 10.13 7.29 19.05
C ASP A 113 10.61 8.57 18.33
N ASN A 114 11.87 8.59 17.89
CA ASN A 114 12.50 9.77 17.30
C ASN A 114 12.93 9.49 15.86
N LEU A 115 12.38 10.25 14.92
CA LEU A 115 12.65 10.11 13.48
C LEU A 115 14.14 10.20 13.12
N ASN A 116 14.91 11.05 13.80
CA ASN A 116 16.34 11.19 13.53
C ASN A 116 17.13 9.97 14.05
N LEU A 117 16.73 9.43 15.22
CA LEU A 117 17.32 8.19 15.73
C LEU A 117 16.99 7.01 14.81
N PHE A 118 15.73 6.92 14.37
CA PHE A 118 15.29 5.93 13.39
C PHE A 118 16.12 5.99 12.10
N LYS A 119 16.29 7.18 11.50
CA LYS A 119 17.09 7.35 10.27
C LYS A 119 18.53 6.88 10.44
N ASN A 120 19.19 7.29 11.52
CA ASN A 120 20.58 6.91 11.79
C ASN A 120 20.74 5.41 12.03
N ALA A 121 19.81 4.81 12.79
CA ALA A 121 19.84 3.38 13.10
C ALA A 121 19.51 2.51 11.87
N CYS A 122 18.52 2.91 11.06
CA CYS A 122 18.24 2.26 9.78
C CYS A 122 19.42 2.38 8.81
N PHE A 123 20.08 3.54 8.74
CA PHE A 123 21.26 3.72 7.91
C PHE A 123 22.39 2.75 8.31
N ALA A 124 22.69 2.65 9.61
CA ALA A 124 23.67 1.70 10.12
C ALA A 124 23.29 0.24 9.80
N TYR A 125 22.03 -0.13 10.02
CA TYR A 125 21.51 -1.48 9.73
C TYR A 125 21.69 -1.88 8.26
N PHE A 126 21.34 -1.01 7.31
CA PHE A 126 21.54 -1.33 5.90
C PHE A 126 23.01 -1.41 5.51
N LEU A 127 23.86 -0.58 6.12
CA LEU A 127 25.30 -0.58 5.84
C LEU A 127 25.98 -1.86 6.35
N GLU A 128 25.46 -2.47 7.42
CA GLU A 128 25.92 -3.76 7.95
C GLU A 128 25.40 -4.97 7.15
N ASN A 129 24.20 -4.88 6.56
CA ASN A 129 23.55 -5.98 5.83
C ASN A 129 23.79 -5.97 4.30
N ASP A 130 24.45 -4.96 3.75
CA ASP A 130 24.81 -4.85 2.32
C ASP A 130 26.22 -5.43 1.98
N ASN A 131 26.87 -6.16 2.91
CA ASN A 131 28.08 -6.99 2.66
C ASN A 131 27.75 -8.49 2.64
#